data_AF-A0A950RZ64-F1
#
_entry.id   AF-A0A950RZ64-F1
#
_cell.length_a   1.000
_cell.length_b   1.000
_cell.length_c   1.000
_cell.angle_alpha   90.00
_cell.angle_beta   90.00
_cell.angle_gamma   90.00
#
_symmetry.space_group_name_H-M   'P 1'
#
loop_
_entity.id
_entity.type
_entity.pdbx_description
1 polymer ?
#
loop_
_entity_poly.entity_id
_entity_poly.type
_entity_poly.pdbx_seq_one_letter_code
_entity_poly.pdbx_strand_id
1 'polypeptide(L)' 'MRLERIRGKMERGDCLPAIDLYKLGTSYYVLDGHHRVAAARLIGQVELDARVVEFVPLGRVRRRSAQSCLAGAAV' A
#
# COMPACT_ATOMS: atom_id res chain seq x y z
N MET A 1 -18.42 17.08 -4.97
CA MET A 1 -18.11 15.84 -4.20
C MET A 1 -16.79 16.03 -3.42
N ARG A 2 -16.47 15.22 -2.40
CA ARG A 2 -15.27 15.43 -1.53
C ARG A 2 -13.93 15.34 -2.29
N LEU A 3 -13.89 14.62 -3.42
CA LEU A 3 -12.69 14.38 -4.22
C LEU A 3 -12.12 15.66 -4.85
N GLU A 4 -12.96 16.51 -5.44
CA GLU A 4 -12.55 17.74 -6.13
C GLU A 4 -11.87 18.73 -5.18
N ARG A 5 -12.34 18.78 -3.93
CA ARG A 5 -11.83 19.67 -2.88
C ARG A 5 -10.46 19.23 -2.37
N ILE A 6 -10.17 17.93 -2.41
CA ILE A 6 -8.86 17.37 -2.07
C ILE A 6 -7.91 17.58 -3.25
N ARG A 7 -8.35 17.34 -4.49
CA ARG A 7 -7.52 17.52 -5.68
C ARG A 7 -6.98 18.94 -5.83
N GLY A 8 -7.83 19.96 -5.66
CA GLY A 8 -7.38 21.34 -5.73
C GLY A 8 -6.39 21.75 -4.62
N LYS A 9 -6.37 21.05 -3.47
CA LYS A 9 -5.34 21.24 -2.44
C LYS A 9 -4.02 20.55 -2.82
N MET A 10 -4.09 19.36 -3.41
CA MET A 10 -2.90 18.66 -3.91
C MET A 10 -2.23 19.41 -5.07
N GLU A 11 -3.01 19.96 -6.01
CA GLU A 11 -2.49 20.74 -7.16
C GLU A 11 -1.77 22.03 -6.75
N ARG A 12 -2.13 22.62 -5.60
CA ARG A 12 -1.43 23.79 -5.03
C ARG A 12 -0.14 23.43 -4.28
N GLY A 13 0.18 22.14 -4.14
CA GLY A 13 1.30 21.68 -3.33
C GLY A 13 1.08 21.86 -1.83
N ASP A 14 -0.16 22.00 -1.36
CA ASP A 14 -0.44 22.09 0.07
C ASP A 14 -0.03 20.77 0.75
N CYS A 15 0.75 20.84 1.83
CA CYS A 15 1.11 19.68 2.64
C CYS A 15 -0.18 18.96 3.11
N LEU A 16 -0.40 17.75 2.61
CA LEU A 16 -1.56 16.96 2.99
C LEU A 16 -1.23 16.14 4.23
N PRO A 17 -2.24 15.77 5.03
CA PRO A 17 -2.03 14.82 6.11
C PRO A 17 -1.39 13.55 5.56
N ALA A 18 -0.51 12.94 6.35
CA ALA A 18 0.17 11.69 5.99
C ALA A 18 -0.84 10.56 5.75
N ILE A 19 -0.54 9.67 4.80
CA ILE A 19 -1.31 8.43 4.60
C ILE A 19 -0.86 7.36 5.61
N ASP A 20 -1.75 6.42 5.94
CA ASP A 20 -1.38 5.32 6.83
C ASP A 20 -1.04 4.08 5.98
N LEU A 21 0.19 3.60 6.12
CA LEU A 21 0.70 2.39 5.47
C LEU A 21 0.98 1.32 6.51
N TYR A 22 0.71 0.07 6.16
CA TYR A 22 1.16 -1.09 6.93
C TYR A 22 2.25 -1.84 6.17
N LYS A 23 3.33 -2.22 6.86
CA LYS A 23 4.43 -3.01 6.31
C LYS A 23 4.29 -4.46 6.75
N LEU A 24 4.14 -5.38 5.78
CA LEU A 24 4.18 -6.83 5.99
C LEU A 24 5.46 -7.39 5.37
N GLY A 25 6.41 -7.82 6.21
CA GLY A 25 7.68 -8.35 5.73
C GLY A 25 8.43 -7.33 4.87
N THR A 26 8.43 -7.52 3.56
CA THR A 26 9.11 -6.64 2.58
C THR A 26 8.15 -5.77 1.75
N SER A 27 6.84 -5.88 1.97
CA SER A 27 5.81 -5.20 1.16
C SER A 27 5.07 -4.14 1.97
N TYR A 28 4.66 -3.05 1.29
CA TYR A 28 3.87 -1.96 1.86
C TYR A 28 2.45 -1.99 1.31
N TYR A 29 1.48 -1.72 2.17
CA TYR A 29 0.07 -1.74 1.84
C TYR A 29 -0.62 -0.52 2.43
N VAL A 30 -1.59 0.02 1.71
CA VAL A 30 -2.35 1.21 2.15
C VAL A 30 -3.43 0.78 3.13
N LEU A 31 -3.37 1.31 4.36
CA LEU A 31 -4.40 1.11 5.37
C LEU A 31 -5.55 2.11 5.19
N ASP A 32 -5.20 3.40 5.08
CA ASP A 32 -6.14 4.48 4.82
C ASP A 32 -5.53 5.56 3.93
N GLY A 33 -6.38 6.25 3.17
CA GLY A 33 -5.95 7.29 2.23
C GLY A 33 -6.04 6.90 0.74
N HIS A 34 -6.84 5.90 0.37
CA HIS A 34 -7.05 5.49 -1.02
C HIS A 34 -7.37 6.65 -1.98
N HIS A 35 -8.25 7.57 -1.58
CA HIS A 35 -8.58 8.74 -2.39
C HIS A 35 -7.40 9.71 -2.58
N ARG A 36 -6.46 9.77 -1.61
CA ARG A 36 -5.23 10.56 -1.71
C ARG A 36 -4.22 9.89 -2.63
N VAL A 37 -4.08 8.57 -2.54
CA VAL A 37 -3.23 7.79 -3.45
C VAL A 37 -3.74 7.91 -4.88
N ALA A 38 -5.06 7.85 -5.10
CA ALA A 38 -5.66 8.07 -6.40
C ALA A 38 -5.39 9.49 -6.93
N ALA A 39 -5.57 10.51 -6.08
CA ALA A 39 -5.30 11.90 -6.46
C ALA A 39 -3.80 12.15 -6.76
N ALA A 40 -2.89 11.60 -5.96
CA ALA A 40 -1.45 11.64 -6.21
C ALA A 40 -1.07 11.02 -7.56
N ARG A 41 -1.64 9.84 -7.87
CA ARG A 41 -1.41 9.17 -9.16
C ARG A 41 -1.92 9.99 -10.33
N LEU A 42 -3.04 10.69 -10.17
CA LEU A 42 -3.60 11.57 -11.21
C LEU A 42 -2.74 12.82 -11.45
N ILE A 43 -2.09 13.34 -10.40
CA ILE A 43 -1.21 14.53 -10.47
C ILE A 43 0.21 14.15 -10.91
N GLY A 44 0.56 12.86 -10.91
CA GLY A 44 1.91 12.38 -11.23
C GLY A 44 2.91 12.56 -10.09
N GLN A 45 2.43 12.74 -8.86
CA GLN A 45 3.28 12.87 -7.69
C GLN A 45 3.86 11.50 -7.30
N VAL A 46 5.19 11.40 -7.30
CA VAL A 46 5.92 10.13 -7.11
C VAL A 46 6.06 9.77 -5.63
N GLU A 47 6.08 10.76 -4.74
CA GLU A 47 6.34 10.60 -3.31
C GLU A 47 5.25 11.24 -2.46
N LEU A 48 4.80 10.51 -1.43
CA LEU A 48 3.79 10.96 -0.46
C LEU A 48 4.27 10.68 0.95
N ASP A 49 3.98 11.63 1.85
CA ASP A 49 4.20 11.46 3.27
C ASP A 49 3.30 10.35 3.81
N ALA A 50 3.92 9.39 4.48
CA ALA A 50 3.24 8.22 5.02
C ALA A 50 3.70 7.90 6.45
N ARG A 51 2.74 7.55 7.30
CA ARG A 51 2.98 6.89 8.59
C ARG A 51 2.99 5.39 8.35
N VAL A 52 4.15 4.77 8.54
CA VAL A 52 4.33 3.33 8.36
C VAL A 52 4.22 2.63 9.71
N VAL A 53 3.28 1.68 9.80
CA VAL A 53 3.16 0.76 10.94
C VAL A 53 3.74 -0.59 10.53
N GLU A 54 4.84 -0.99 11.16
CA GLU A 54 5.46 -2.30 10.91
C GLU A 54 4.77 -3.39 11.73
N PHE A 55 4.28 -4.42 11.05
CA PHE A 55 3.68 -5.56 11.71
C PHE A 55 4.72 -6.65 11.93
N VAL A 56 5.17 -6.81 13.18
CA VAL A 56 6.08 -7.89 13.60
C VAL A 56 5.23 -9.01 14.23
N PRO A 57 5.07 -10.17 13.55
CA PRO A 57 4.34 -11.28 14.14
C PRO A 57 5.10 -11.82 15.36
N LEU A 58 4.47 -11.77 16.54
CA LEU A 58 5.04 -12.26 17.82
C LEU A 58 5.13 -13.79 17.92
N GLY A 59 4.77 -14.52 16.87
CA GLY A 59 4.70 -15.98 16.86
C GLY A 59 5.40 -16.57 15.65
N ARG A 60 6.11 -17.69 15.87
CA ARG A 60 6.80 -18.50 14.85
C ARG A 60 5.82 -18.80 13.70
N VAL A 61 5.87 -18.02 12.63
CA VAL A 61 5.14 -18.31 11.39
C VAL A 61 5.71 -19.62 10.88
N ARG A 62 5.03 -20.74 11.18
CA ARG A 62 5.30 -22.02 10.55
C ARG A 62 4.99 -21.82 9.08
N ARG A 63 6.02 -21.52 8.28
CA ARG A 63 5.93 -21.59 6.83
C ARG A 63 5.44 -23.00 6.51
N ARG A 64 4.15 -23.16 6.22
CA ARG A 64 3.69 -24.34 5.49
C ARG A 64 4.20 -24.14 4.08
N SER A 65 5.29 -24.83 3.77
CA SER A 65 5.68 -25.14 2.41
C SER A 65 4.43 -25.58 1.66
N ALA A 66 4.05 -24.83 0.64
CA ALA A 66 3.09 -25.28 -0.34
C ALA A 66 3.73 -26.47 -1.07
N GLN A 67 3.46 -27.65 -0.54
CA GLN A 67 3.56 -28.89 -1.27
C GLN A 67 2.26 -28.98 -2.08
N SER A 68 2.33 -28.68 -3.38
CA SER A 68 1.45 -29.35 -4.34
C SER A 68 2.32 -30.31 -5.13
N CYS A 69 2.01 -31.58 -4.95
CA CYS A 69 2.64 -32.71 -5.59
C CYS A 69 2.44 -32.69 -7.11
N LEU A 70 3.48 -33.16 -7.81
CA LEU A 70 3.53 -33.86 -9.10
C LEU A 70 2.22 -34.06 -9.89
N ALA A 71 2.21 -33.53 -11.11
CA ALA A 71 1.78 -34.20 -12.34
C ALA A 71 2.82 -33.79 -13.41
N GLY A 72 3.55 -34.64 -14.13
CA GLY A 72 3.24 -35.98 -14.61
C GLY A 72 2.63 -35.89 -16.02
N ALA A 73 3.48 -35.78 -17.06
CA ALA A 73 3.29 -36.12 -18.49
C ALA A 73 4.29 -35.30 -19.33
N ALA A 74 5.34 -35.88 -19.91
CA ALA A 74 5.33 -36.48 -21.25
C ALA A 74 4.90 -35.47 -22.34
N VAL A 75 5.87 -34.87 -23.03
CA VAL A 75 6.21 -35.05 -24.47
C VAL A 75 7.59 -34.45 -24.69
#